data_AF-A0A358DEI8-F1
#
_entry.id   AF-A0A358DEI8-F1
#
_cell.length_a   1.000
_cell.length_b   1.000
_cell.length_c   1.000
_cell.angle_alpha   90.00
_cell.angle_beta   90.00
_cell.angle_gamma   90.00
#
_symmetry.space_group_name_H-M   'P 1'
#
loop_
_entity.id
_entity.type
_entity.pdbx_description
1 polymer ?
#
loop_
_entity_poly.entity_id
_entity_poly.type
_entity_poly.pdbx_seq_one_letter_code
_entity_poly.pdbx_strand_id
1 'polypeptide(L)'
;MVGCCTVNIVNKDNRGVQVSRLLFLSGIPEPYGEKLTIIKQLITCALILAFFPCTTEKELRIPTYDIRHESNTFFTLPTTESDFKVLRGKEVLENRLWAEAYQNEDVEFIRVLHAYAWPGGTLRF
;
A
#
# COMPACT_ATOMS: atom_id res chain seq x y z
N MET A 1 -27.86 -19.23 33.51
CA MET A 1 -27.86 -17.75 33.44
C MET A 1 -27.21 -17.33 32.13
N VAL A 2 -27.75 -16.34 31.43
CA VAL A 2 -27.19 -15.88 30.15
C VAL A 2 -26.17 -14.78 30.40
N GLY A 3 -24.91 -15.00 30.03
CA GLY A 3 -23.87 -13.97 30.01
C GLY A 3 -23.75 -13.34 28.62
N CYS A 4 -24.18 -12.09 28.48
CA CYS A 4 -23.79 -11.24 27.35
C CYS A 4 -22.45 -10.56 27.73
N CYS A 5 -21.44 -10.47 26.86
CA CYS A 5 -21.24 -9.41 25.85
C CYS A 5 -19.97 -9.78 25.01
N THR A 6 -19.98 -9.71 23.68
CA THR A 6 -19.64 -8.55 22.82
C THR A 6 -18.12 -8.26 22.73
N VAL A 7 -17.51 -8.67 21.62
CA VAL A 7 -16.23 -8.11 21.08
C VAL A 7 -16.58 -6.83 20.26
N ASN A 8 -15.65 -5.97 19.82
CA ASN A 8 -15.97 -4.65 19.20
C ASN A 8 -15.39 -4.44 17.78
N ILE A 9 -16.18 -3.97 16.76
CA ILE A 9 -15.78 -3.60 15.37
C ILE A 9 -15.65 -2.09 15.23
N VAL A 10 -14.53 -1.68 14.65
CA VAL A 10 -14.09 -0.34 14.31
C VAL A 10 -13.03 -0.52 13.22
N ASN A 11 -13.34 -0.13 11.98
CA ASN A 11 -12.37 0.56 11.14
C ASN A 11 -13.07 1.28 9.98
N LYS A 12 -12.66 2.54 9.74
CA LYS A 12 -12.47 3.05 8.36
C LYS A 12 -11.47 4.22 8.35
N ASP A 13 -11.50 5.08 9.37
CA ASP A 13 -10.60 6.24 9.51
C ASP A 13 -9.50 6.03 10.57
N ASN A 14 -8.91 4.83 10.55
CA ASN A 14 -7.63 4.49 11.18
C ASN A 14 -7.47 4.73 12.69
N ARG A 15 -8.51 4.48 13.50
CA ARG A 15 -8.38 4.14 14.94
C ARG A 15 -9.20 2.90 15.38
N GLY A 16 -9.11 1.84 14.57
CA GLY A 16 -8.96 0.41 14.94
C GLY A 16 -9.91 -0.35 15.88
N VAL A 17 -9.90 -1.69 15.71
CA VAL A 17 -10.43 -2.85 16.51
C VAL A 17 -11.69 -3.53 15.92
N GLN A 18 -11.60 -4.75 15.32
CA GLN A 18 -12.71 -5.56 14.73
C GLN A 18 -13.34 -6.66 15.67
N VAL A 19 -14.67 -6.73 15.88
CA VAL A 19 -15.44 -7.92 16.33
C VAL A 19 -15.21 -9.04 15.32
N SER A 20 -15.44 -10.26 15.79
CA SER A 20 -16.57 -11.03 15.25
C SER A 20 -17.22 -11.84 16.38
N ARG A 21 -18.55 -11.75 16.53
CA ARG A 21 -19.26 -12.34 17.68
C ARG A 21 -19.60 -13.79 17.37
N LEU A 22 -18.59 -14.65 17.48
CA LEU A 22 -18.77 -16.09 17.30
C LEU A 22 -19.51 -16.68 18.51
N LEU A 23 -20.74 -17.15 18.32
CA LEU A 23 -21.54 -17.81 19.36
C LEU A 23 -21.36 -19.33 19.28
N PHE A 24 -20.57 -19.90 20.19
CA PHE A 24 -20.53 -21.34 20.40
C PHE A 24 -21.78 -21.79 21.18
N LEU A 25 -22.68 -22.52 20.50
CA LEU A 25 -23.78 -23.23 21.17
C LEU A 25 -23.30 -24.62 21.62
N SER A 26 -22.98 -24.75 22.90
CA SER A 26 -22.75 -26.01 23.59
C SER A 26 -24.08 -26.55 24.17
N GLY A 27 -24.67 -27.56 23.53
CA GLY A 27 -25.88 -28.22 24.03
C GLY A 27 -26.87 -28.59 22.93
N ILE A 28 -26.60 -29.66 22.20
CA ILE A 28 -27.56 -30.35 21.33
C ILE A 28 -27.39 -31.86 21.60
N PRO A 29 -28.47 -32.61 21.94
CA PRO A 29 -28.36 -34.05 22.20
C PRO A 29 -28.09 -34.85 20.92
N GLU A 30 -27.32 -35.93 21.04
CA GLU A 30 -26.97 -36.82 19.93
C GLU A 30 -28.22 -37.62 19.48
N PRO A 31 -28.53 -37.61 18.17
CA PRO A 31 -27.85 -38.55 17.26
C PRO A 31 -27.24 -37.90 15.98
N TYR A 32 -27.10 -36.57 15.93
CA TYR A 32 -26.62 -35.85 14.73
C TYR A 32 -25.17 -35.31 14.83
N GLY A 33 -24.40 -35.74 15.84
CA GLY A 33 -23.10 -35.16 16.21
C GLY A 33 -22.03 -35.15 15.11
N GLU A 34 -21.82 -36.27 14.40
CA GLU A 34 -20.80 -36.38 13.33
C GLU A 34 -21.05 -35.40 12.19
N LYS A 35 -22.25 -35.40 11.61
CA LYS A 35 -22.61 -34.52 10.48
C LYS A 35 -22.48 -33.06 10.86
N LEU A 36 -22.87 -32.69 12.08
CA LEU A 36 -22.74 -31.32 12.59
C LEU A 36 -21.27 -30.91 12.79
N THR A 37 -20.39 -31.86 13.11
CA THR A 37 -18.95 -31.62 13.29
C THR A 37 -18.24 -31.41 11.94
N ILE A 38 -18.58 -32.22 10.93
CA ILE A 38 -18.08 -32.07 9.55
C ILE A 38 -18.51 -30.72 8.95
N ILE A 39 -19.78 -30.31 9.14
CA ILE A 39 -20.28 -29.01 8.68
C ILE A 39 -19.52 -27.86 9.35
N LYS A 40 -19.24 -27.95 10.66
CA LYS A 40 -18.43 -26.95 11.37
C LYS A 40 -17.01 -26.86 10.79
N GLN A 41 -16.34 -27.99 10.55
CA GLN A 41 -15.01 -27.99 9.93
C GLN A 41 -15.01 -27.37 8.53
N LEU A 42 -16.00 -27.69 7.69
CA LEU A 42 -16.14 -27.10 6.35
C LEU A 42 -16.32 -25.57 6.41
N ILE A 43 -17.17 -25.07 7.31
CA ILE A 43 -17.36 -23.62 7.51
C ILE A 43 -16.05 -22.96 8.00
N THR A 44 -15.33 -23.60 8.92
CA THR A 44 -14.04 -23.08 9.41
C THR A 44 -12.98 -23.05 8.30
N CYS A 45 -12.86 -24.09 7.48
CA CYS A 45 -11.96 -24.10 6.33
C CYS A 45 -12.33 -23.05 5.27
N ALA A 46 -13.62 -22.88 4.96
CA ALA A 46 -14.09 -21.85 4.03
C ALA A 46 -13.79 -20.43 4.54
N LEU A 47 -13.93 -20.17 5.84
CA LEU A 47 -13.53 -18.91 6.47
C LEU A 47 -12.01 -18.68 6.38
N ILE A 48 -11.19 -19.69 6.71
CA ILE A 48 -9.72 -19.59 6.62
C ILE A 48 -9.27 -19.27 5.19
N LEU A 49 -9.86 -19.92 4.17
CA LEU A 49 -9.56 -19.65 2.77
C LEU A 49 -10.00 -18.24 2.33
N ALA A 50 -11.08 -17.69 2.89
CA ALA A 50 -11.51 -16.31 2.64
C ALA A 50 -10.60 -15.24 3.27
N PHE A 51 -9.75 -15.61 4.23
CA PHE A 51 -8.79 -14.71 4.88
C PHE A 51 -7.38 -14.69 4.25
N PHE A 52 -7.16 -15.41 3.15
CA PHE A 52 -5.98 -15.21 2.29
C PHE A 52 -6.32 -14.19 1.20
N PRO A 53 -6.02 -12.88 1.38
CA PRO A 53 -6.07 -11.96 0.26
C PRO A 53 -5.04 -12.42 -0.78
N CYS A 54 -5.52 -12.76 -1.97
CA CYS A 54 -4.65 -12.91 -3.13
C CYS A 54 -4.03 -11.53 -3.37
N THR A 55 -2.74 -11.37 -3.04
CA THR A 55 -2.00 -10.15 -3.31
C THR A 55 -1.77 -10.08 -4.82
N THR A 56 -2.62 -9.34 -5.51
CA THR A 56 -2.42 -8.98 -6.92
C THR A 56 -1.13 -8.17 -7.00
N GLU A 57 -0.05 -8.78 -7.51
CA GLU A 57 1.13 -8.02 -7.92
C GLU A 57 0.72 -6.99 -8.97
N LYS A 58 1.35 -5.81 -8.92
CA LYS A 58 1.13 -4.78 -9.94
C LYS A 58 1.71 -5.26 -11.26
N GLU A 59 0.86 -5.34 -12.29
CA GLU A 59 1.19 -5.90 -13.60
C GLU A 59 2.30 -5.12 -14.31
N LEU A 60 2.31 -3.79 -14.17
CA LEU A 60 3.30 -2.92 -14.81
C LEU A 60 4.15 -2.19 -13.77
N ARG A 61 5.48 -2.29 -13.89
CA ARG A 61 6.43 -1.66 -12.95
C ARG A 61 7.36 -0.71 -13.70
N ILE A 62 7.24 0.59 -13.45
CA ILE A 62 7.90 1.66 -14.21
C ILE A 62 8.94 2.37 -13.32
N PRO A 63 10.25 2.27 -13.61
CA PRO A 63 11.26 3.05 -12.90
C PRO A 63 11.24 4.52 -13.34
N THR A 64 11.22 5.43 -12.37
CA THR A 64 11.10 6.87 -12.60
C THR A 64 12.42 7.59 -12.30
N TYR A 65 12.88 8.34 -13.29
CA TYR A 65 14.04 9.23 -13.22
C TYR A 65 13.65 10.58 -13.82
N ASP A 66 14.19 11.67 -13.28
CA ASP A 66 13.98 13.01 -13.82
C ASP A 66 15.25 13.84 -13.60
N ILE A 67 15.69 14.57 -14.62
CA ILE A 67 16.80 15.53 -14.53
C ILE A 67 16.32 16.81 -15.18
N ARG A 68 16.17 17.84 -14.35
CA ARG A 68 15.73 19.17 -14.77
C ARG A 68 16.86 20.16 -14.54
N HIS A 69 17.54 20.50 -15.62
CA HIS A 69 18.46 21.62 -15.71
C HIS A 69 18.60 21.97 -17.19
N GLU A 70 18.66 23.25 -17.51
CA GLU A 70 18.89 23.75 -18.87
C GLU A 70 20.19 24.56 -18.85
N SER A 71 21.21 24.05 -19.52
CA SER A 71 22.53 24.70 -19.56
C SER A 71 22.56 25.82 -20.60
N ASN A 72 23.12 26.96 -20.21
CA ASN A 72 23.37 28.12 -21.05
C ASN A 72 24.88 28.37 -21.14
N THR A 73 25.45 28.31 -22.34
CA THR A 73 26.88 28.51 -22.58
C THR A 73 27.36 29.95 -22.41
N PHE A 74 26.43 30.92 -22.33
CA PHE A 74 26.74 32.34 -22.05
C PHE A 74 26.71 32.65 -20.55
N PHE A 75 26.26 31.73 -19.69
CA PHE A 75 26.37 31.90 -18.24
C PHE A 75 27.79 31.61 -17.77
N THR A 76 28.41 32.57 -17.10
CA THR A 76 29.81 32.49 -16.62
C THR A 76 29.98 31.68 -15.35
N LEU A 77 28.91 31.47 -14.58
CA LEU A 77 28.90 30.65 -13.37
C LEU A 77 28.40 29.24 -13.72
N PRO A 78 29.21 28.18 -13.52
CA PRO A 78 28.78 26.81 -13.77
C PRO A 78 27.75 26.36 -12.74
N THR A 79 26.88 25.43 -13.12
CA THR A 79 25.99 24.75 -12.18
C THR A 79 26.72 23.57 -11.55
N THR A 80 26.66 23.48 -10.23
CA THR A 80 27.36 22.51 -9.36
C THR A 80 26.39 21.53 -8.73
N GLU A 81 26.89 20.47 -8.09
CA GLU A 81 26.05 19.54 -7.32
C GLU A 81 25.22 20.27 -6.24
N SER A 82 25.77 21.29 -5.59
CA SER A 82 25.06 22.05 -4.54
C SER A 82 23.85 22.86 -5.03
N ASP A 83 23.75 23.10 -6.34
CA ASP A 83 22.60 23.78 -6.95
C ASP A 83 21.42 22.82 -7.21
N PHE A 84 21.64 21.50 -7.09
CA PHE A 84 20.60 20.50 -7.32
C PHE A 84 19.83 20.16 -6.04
N LYS A 85 18.50 20.35 -6.11
CA LYS A 85 17.57 19.64 -5.25
C LYS A 85 17.43 18.19 -5.75
N VAL A 86 18.02 17.26 -5.01
CA VAL A 86 17.91 15.82 -5.27
C VAL A 86 16.82 15.21 -4.39
N LEU A 87 15.86 14.52 -4.99
CA LEU A 87 14.80 13.76 -4.32
C LEU A 87 15.07 12.26 -4.44
N ARG A 88 14.88 11.51 -3.35
CA ARG A 88 15.12 10.06 -3.30
C ARG A 88 13.98 9.32 -2.59
N GLY A 89 13.77 8.05 -2.95
CA GLY A 89 12.76 7.23 -2.29
C GLY A 89 11.36 7.86 -2.41
N LYS A 90 10.63 7.98 -1.29
CA LYS A 90 9.22 8.45 -1.29
C LYS A 90 9.05 9.85 -1.90
N GLU A 91 9.98 10.76 -1.62
CA GLU A 91 10.01 12.16 -2.04
C GLU A 91 9.86 12.34 -3.57
N VAL A 92 10.27 11.35 -4.36
CA VAL A 92 10.19 11.35 -5.83
C VAL A 92 8.74 11.52 -6.32
N LEU A 93 7.78 10.87 -5.66
CA LEU A 93 6.35 10.86 -6.03
C LEU A 93 5.49 11.81 -5.19
N GLU A 94 6.05 12.41 -4.15
CA GLU A 94 5.30 13.31 -3.27
C GLU A 94 4.80 14.54 -4.04
N ASN A 95 3.49 14.82 -3.92
CA ASN A 95 2.80 15.91 -4.61
C ASN A 95 2.93 15.88 -6.15
N ARG A 96 3.06 14.70 -6.75
CA ARG A 96 3.08 14.52 -8.21
C ARG A 96 1.71 14.09 -8.73
N LEU A 97 0.99 15.01 -9.38
CA LEU A 97 -0.34 14.75 -9.96
C LEU A 97 -0.36 13.54 -10.92
N TRP A 98 0.70 13.33 -11.70
CA TRP A 98 0.80 12.14 -12.56
C TRP A 98 0.95 10.86 -11.73
N ALA A 99 1.71 10.88 -10.63
CA ALA A 99 1.85 9.70 -9.77
C ALA A 99 0.55 9.38 -9.02
N GLU A 100 -0.23 10.41 -8.69
CA GLU A 100 -1.57 10.30 -8.10
C GLU A 100 -2.58 9.67 -9.07
N ALA A 101 -2.59 10.10 -10.33
CA ALA A 101 -3.50 9.58 -11.35
C ALA A 101 -3.45 8.05 -11.51
N TYR A 102 -2.24 7.47 -11.46
CA TYR A 102 -2.04 6.02 -11.63
C TYR A 102 -2.14 5.20 -10.32
N GLN A 103 -2.45 5.79 -9.16
CA GLN A 103 -2.48 5.03 -7.87
C GLN A 103 -3.50 3.87 -7.87
N ASN A 104 -4.60 4.02 -8.60
CA ASN A 104 -5.68 3.04 -8.68
C ASN A 104 -5.54 2.07 -9.88
N GLU A 105 -4.51 2.24 -10.72
CA GLU A 105 -4.22 1.36 -11.85
C GLU A 105 -3.22 0.29 -11.45
N ASP A 106 -3.03 -0.76 -12.26
CA ASP A 106 -2.06 -1.84 -12.01
C ASP A 106 -0.60 -1.46 -12.34
N VAL A 107 -0.28 -0.19 -12.09
CA VAL A 107 1.03 0.42 -12.28
C VAL A 107 1.73 0.66 -10.93
N GLU A 108 2.98 0.22 -10.80
CA GLU A 108 3.89 0.61 -9.72
C GLU A 108 4.98 1.54 -10.25
N PHE A 109 5.08 2.76 -9.71
CA PHE A 109 6.25 3.62 -9.96
C PHE A 109 7.40 3.27 -9.01
N ILE A 110 8.46 2.67 -9.57
CA ILE A 110 9.71 2.42 -8.84
C ILE A 110 10.45 3.75 -8.71
N ARG A 111 10.69 4.15 -7.45
CA ARG A 111 11.17 5.49 -7.08
C ARG A 111 12.68 5.53 -7.02
N VAL A 112 13.34 6.06 -8.05
CA VAL A 112 14.82 6.02 -8.10
C VAL A 112 15.45 7.36 -7.75
N LEU A 113 15.43 8.34 -8.66
CA LEU A 113 16.05 9.65 -8.43
C LEU A 113 15.46 10.74 -9.33
N HIS A 114 15.04 11.85 -8.72
CA HIS A 114 14.70 13.08 -9.44
C HIS A 114 15.66 14.19 -9.00
N ALA A 115 16.33 14.87 -9.93
CA ALA A 115 17.26 15.96 -9.66
C ALA A 115 16.82 17.24 -10.38
N TYR A 116 16.75 18.36 -9.66
CA TYR A 116 16.33 19.65 -10.19
C TYR A 116 17.32 20.77 -9.82
N ALA A 117 17.81 21.49 -10.82
CA ALA A 117 18.43 22.80 -10.68
C ALA A 117 17.71 23.80 -11.60
N TRP A 118 17.81 25.10 -11.31
CA TRP A 118 17.37 26.12 -12.26
C TRP A 118 18.23 26.10 -13.54
N PRO A 119 17.74 26.65 -14.66
CA PRO A 119 18.59 26.97 -15.81
C PRO A 119 19.76 27.85 -15.39
N GLY A 120 20.95 27.57 -15.91
CA GLY A 120 22.19 28.17 -15.43
C GLY A 120 23.36 27.89 -16.36
N GLY A 121 24.60 28.03 -15.88
CA GLY A 121 25.77 27.65 -16.66
C GLY A 121 25.87 26.15 -16.89
N THR A 122 26.88 25.74 -17.66
CA THR A 122 27.15 24.30 -17.89
C THR A 122 27.48 23.58 -16.58
N LEU A 123 27.16 22.29 -16.54
CA LEU A 123 27.45 21.42 -15.39
C LEU A 123 28.96 21.27 -15.19
N ARG A 124 29.38 21.36 -13.93
CA ARG A 124 30.76 21.07 -13.51
C ARG A 124 30.75 20.11 -12.32
N PHE A 125 31.49 19.02 -12.49
CA PHE A 125 31.76 17.97 -11.51
C PHE A 125 33.19 18.13 -10.95
#